data_AF-A0A1Y6KQ42-F1
#
_entry.id   AF-A0A1Y6KQ42-F1
#
_cell.length_a   1.000
_cell.length_b   1.000
_cell.length_c   1.000
_cell.angle_alpha   90.00
_cell.angle_beta   90.00
_cell.angle_gamma   90.00
#
_symmetry.space_group_name_H-M   'P 1'
#
loop_
_entity.id
_entity.type
_entity.pdbx_description
1 polymer ?
#
loop_
_entity_poly.entity_id
_entity_poly.type
_entity_poly.pdbx_seq_one_letter_code
_entity_poly.pdbx_strand_id
1 'polypeptide(L)'
;MNLTPEDADPSENRAAARNAAAAPTRVTFDRLELNRILNLYGRMVADGEWRDYSIDFLRDRAVFSVFRRASEVPLYRIEKDPRLARKQGMYSVISATGLILRRGHELERVLLAIAPKPALV
;
A
#
# COMPACT_ATOMS: atom_id res chain seq x y z
N MET A 1 -53.57 -16.99 9.09
CA MET A 1 -52.93 -17.93 8.14
C MET A 1 -51.78 -17.19 7.48
N ASN A 2 -50.53 -17.58 7.79
CA ASN A 2 -49.29 -17.60 6.98
C ASN A 2 -49.19 -16.65 5.75
N LEU A 3 -48.11 -15.89 5.48
CA LEU A 3 -46.66 -16.14 5.56
C LEU A 3 -45.92 -14.79 5.37
N THR A 4 -44.74 -14.62 5.97
CA THR A 4 -43.72 -13.62 5.59
C THR A 4 -43.07 -13.96 4.24
N PRO A 5 -42.55 -12.95 3.55
CA PRO A 5 -41.22 -13.06 2.94
C PRO A 5 -40.27 -12.02 3.55
N GLU A 6 -39.17 -12.52 4.10
CA GLU A 6 -37.95 -11.77 4.40
C GLU A 6 -37.21 -11.36 3.11
N ASP A 7 -36.25 -10.45 3.29
CA ASP A 7 -35.10 -10.16 2.43
C ASP A 7 -35.30 -9.30 1.17
N ALA A 8 -35.22 -7.98 1.38
CA ALA A 8 -34.59 -7.09 0.43
C ALA A 8 -33.74 -6.06 1.20
N ASP A 9 -32.43 -6.25 1.14
CA ASP A 9 -31.37 -5.32 1.57
C ASP A 9 -31.29 -4.12 0.62
N PRO A 10 -31.35 -2.87 1.12
CA PRO A 10 -30.87 -1.72 0.39
C PRO A 10 -29.95 -0.89 1.29
N SER A 11 -28.81 -1.45 1.70
CA SER A 11 -27.68 -0.66 2.17
C SER A 11 -26.93 -0.06 0.98
N GLU A 12 -27.64 0.79 0.24
CA GLU A 12 -27.08 1.82 -0.61
C GLU A 12 -26.47 2.90 0.28
N ASN A 13 -25.13 2.95 0.40
CA ASN A 13 -24.49 4.26 0.36
C ASN A 13 -22.96 4.25 0.13
N ARG A 14 -22.58 5.06 -0.85
CA ARG A 14 -21.47 6.03 -0.76
C ARG A 14 -20.07 5.58 -1.12
N ALA A 15 -19.87 5.26 -2.38
CA ALA A 15 -18.65 5.69 -3.06
C ALA A 15 -19.01 6.26 -4.42
N ALA A 16 -19.52 7.50 -4.38
CA ALA A 16 -19.82 8.31 -5.53
C ALA A 16 -18.65 8.27 -6.52
N ALA A 17 -18.91 7.68 -7.69
CA ALA A 17 -18.17 7.89 -8.91
C ALA A 17 -18.31 9.37 -9.31
N ARG A 18 -17.62 10.25 -8.57
CA ARG A 18 -17.47 11.64 -8.95
C ARG A 18 -16.36 11.67 -9.98
N ASN A 19 -16.75 11.85 -11.23
CA ASN A 19 -15.93 12.51 -12.24
C ASN A 19 -15.22 13.71 -11.60
N ALA A 20 -13.93 13.56 -11.29
CA ALA A 20 -13.12 14.64 -10.75
C ALA A 20 -12.32 15.22 -11.92
N ALA A 21 -12.78 16.38 -12.39
CA ALA A 21 -12.04 17.30 -13.23
C ALA A 21 -10.57 17.38 -12.77
N ALA A 22 -9.64 17.36 -13.73
CA ALA A 22 -8.18 17.30 -13.59
C ALA A 22 -7.66 17.90 -12.28
N ALA A 23 -7.63 17.06 -11.23
CA ALA A 23 -6.97 17.38 -9.99
C ALA A 23 -5.45 17.46 -10.28
N PRO A 24 -4.67 18.29 -9.55
CA PRO A 24 -3.22 18.28 -9.70
C PRO A 24 -2.73 16.84 -9.59
N THR A 25 -1.90 16.42 -10.56
CA THR A 25 -1.43 15.04 -10.73
C THR A 25 -0.64 14.59 -9.50
N ARG A 26 -1.36 14.23 -8.43
CA ARG A 26 -0.79 13.71 -7.19
C ARG A 26 -0.23 12.34 -7.53
N VAL A 27 0.98 12.06 -7.09
CA VAL A 27 1.56 10.75 -7.31
C VAL A 27 0.83 9.76 -6.42
N THR A 28 0.26 8.72 -7.04
CA THR A 28 -0.45 7.66 -6.34
C THR A 28 0.07 6.29 -6.74
N PHE A 29 -0.24 5.30 -5.91
CA PHE A 29 -0.13 3.92 -6.31
C PHE A 29 -1.31 3.56 -7.23
N ASP A 30 -1.05 2.80 -8.30
CA ASP A 30 -2.12 2.23 -9.12
C ASP A 30 -2.76 1.02 -8.40
N ARG A 31 -3.83 0.47 -9.00
CA ARG A 31 -4.55 -0.67 -8.42
C ARG A 31 -3.67 -1.91 -8.27
N LEU A 32 -2.82 -2.23 -9.25
CA LEU A 32 -1.97 -3.41 -9.22
C LEU A 32 -0.85 -3.25 -8.18
N GLU A 33 -0.27 -2.06 -8.10
CA GLU A 33 0.73 -1.69 -7.11
C GLU A 33 0.17 -1.80 -5.69
N LEU A 34 -1.02 -1.23 -5.46
CA LEU A 34 -1.68 -1.29 -4.16
C LEU A 34 -2.03 -2.74 -3.78
N ASN A 35 -2.53 -3.55 -4.72
CA ASN A 35 -2.77 -4.97 -4.48
C ASN A 35 -1.49 -5.71 -4.05
N ARG A 36 -0.35 -5.45 -4.70
CA ARG A 36 0.93 -6.06 -4.34
C ARG A 36 1.39 -5.68 -2.93
N ILE A 37 1.27 -4.40 -2.58
CA ILE A 37 1.64 -3.89 -1.25
C ILE A 37 0.71 -4.48 -0.18
N LEU A 38 -0.61 -4.46 -0.41
CA LEU A 38 -1.60 -4.99 0.53
C LEU A 38 -1.51 -6.52 0.69
N ASN A 39 -1.18 -7.25 -0.38
CA ASN A 39 -0.93 -8.69 -0.28
C ASN A 39 0.27 -9.02 0.60
N LEU A 40 1.36 -8.24 0.50
CA LEU A 40 2.48 -8.36 1.42
C LEU A 40 2.07 -8.00 2.84
N TYR A 41 1.35 -6.89 3.01
CA TYR A 41 0.85 -6.45 4.31
C TYR A 41 0.01 -7.52 5.01
N GLY A 42 -0.96 -8.11 4.31
CA GLY A 42 -1.81 -9.16 4.87
C GLY A 42 -1.03 -10.37 5.38
N ARG A 43 0.03 -10.79 4.66
CA ARG A 43 0.91 -11.88 5.12
C ARG A 43 1.68 -11.49 6.39
N MET A 44 2.26 -10.29 6.42
CA MET A 44 3.03 -9.83 7.59
C MET A 44 2.15 -9.57 8.82
N VAL A 45 0.88 -9.22 8.62
CA VAL A 45 -0.12 -9.15 9.70
C VAL A 45 -0.45 -10.55 10.22
N ALA A 46 -0.62 -11.54 9.32
CA ALA A 46 -0.84 -12.93 9.71
C ALA A 46 0.35 -13.49 10.51
N ASP A 47 1.57 -13.11 10.15
CA ASP A 47 2.80 -13.46 10.89
C ASP A 47 2.97 -12.65 12.19
N GLY A 48 2.10 -11.66 12.47
CA GLY A 48 2.12 -10.82 13.67
C GLY A 48 3.22 -9.75 13.69
N GLU A 49 3.93 -9.57 12.58
CA GLU A 49 5.02 -8.61 12.43
C GLU A 49 4.51 -7.18 12.26
N TRP A 50 3.43 -6.99 11.49
CA TRP A 50 2.86 -5.68 11.17
C TRP A 50 1.47 -5.51 11.79
N ARG A 51 1.12 -4.27 12.14
CA ARG A 51 -0.15 -3.97 12.82
C ARG A 51 -0.93 -2.81 12.24
N ASP A 52 -0.24 -1.83 11.68
CA ASP A 52 -0.87 -0.63 11.14
C ASP A 52 -0.11 -0.12 9.91
N TYR A 53 -0.76 0.72 9.12
CA TYR A 53 -0.18 1.37 7.94
C TYR A 53 -0.77 2.77 7.70
N SER A 54 0.01 3.64 7.05
CA SER A 54 -0.48 4.90 6.49
C SER A 54 -0.16 4.96 5.01
N ILE A 55 -1.02 5.66 4.25
CA ILE A 55 -0.79 5.94 2.84
C ILE A 55 -0.82 7.45 2.63
N ASP A 56 0.34 7.99 2.29
CA ASP A 56 0.55 9.41 2.08
C ASP A 56 0.79 9.67 0.60
N PHE A 57 -0.17 10.31 -0.04
CA PHE A 57 0.01 10.80 -1.41
C PHE A 57 0.62 12.21 -1.33
N LEU A 58 1.82 12.42 -1.85
CA LEU A 58 2.44 13.74 -1.89
C LEU A 58 2.41 14.29 -3.32
N ARG A 59 2.88 15.52 -3.49
CA ARG A 59 2.94 16.17 -4.80
C ARG A 59 3.92 15.45 -5.73
N ASP A 60 5.03 14.97 -5.17
CA ASP A 60 6.17 14.42 -5.89
C ASP A 60 6.29 12.89 -5.76
N ARG A 61 5.69 12.29 -4.72
CA ARG A 61 5.79 10.87 -4.45
C ARG A 61 4.56 10.29 -3.75
N ALA A 62 4.38 8.98 -3.82
CA ALA A 62 3.45 8.26 -2.94
C ALA A 62 4.26 7.47 -1.91
N VAL A 63 3.79 7.42 -0.67
CA VAL A 63 4.45 6.71 0.43
C VAL A 63 3.45 5.79 1.10
N PHE A 64 3.84 4.53 1.28
CA PHE A 64 3.13 3.57 2.13
C PHE A 64 4.03 3.27 3.33
N SER A 65 3.61 3.71 4.51
CA SER A 65 4.36 3.54 5.76
C SER A 65 3.77 2.38 6.55
N VAL A 66 4.62 1.54 7.10
CA VAL A 66 4.22 0.34 7.85
C VAL A 66 4.68 0.44 9.28
N PHE A 67 3.82 0.07 10.23
CA PHE A 67 4.07 0.22 11.66
C PHE A 67 3.92 -1.10 12.41
N ARG A 68 4.82 -1.33 13.38
CA ARG A 68 4.67 -2.40 14.38
C ARG A 68 3.67 -2.03 15.47
N ARG A 69 3.63 -0.75 15.83
CA ARG A 69 2.73 -0.15 16.82
C ARG A 69 2.36 1.26 16.37
N ALA A 70 1.15 1.72 16.70
CA ALA A 70 0.59 2.99 16.23
C ALA A 70 1.37 4.27 16.65
N SER A 71 2.27 4.19 17.64
CA SER A 71 3.03 5.34 18.16
C SER A 71 4.54 5.28 17.87
N GLU A 72 4.99 4.31 17.05
CA GLU A 72 6.40 4.15 16.72
C GLU A 72 6.75 4.76 15.36
N VAL A 73 8.05 4.95 15.13
CA VAL A 73 8.55 5.27 13.79
C VAL A 73 8.17 4.15 12.81
N PRO A 74 7.84 4.47 11.54
CA PRO A 74 7.54 3.45 10.56
C PRO A 74 8.70 2.46 10.44
N LEU A 75 8.41 1.16 10.53
CA LEU A 75 9.40 0.11 10.32
C LEU A 75 9.99 0.21 8.92
N TYR A 76 9.09 0.37 7.95
CA TYR A 76 9.40 0.46 6.54
C TYR A 76 8.53 1.52 5.86
N ARG A 77 9.10 2.19 4.86
CA ARG A 77 8.39 3.06 3.94
C ARG A 77 8.62 2.58 2.51
N ILE A 78 7.54 2.30 1.80
CA ILE A 78 7.56 2.00 0.37
C ILE A 78 7.22 3.31 -0.35
N GLU A 79 8.18 3.85 -1.11
CA GLU A 79 8.01 5.10 -1.85
C GLU A 79 7.92 4.84 -3.36
N LYS A 80 7.08 5.63 -4.04
CA LYS A 80 7.01 5.76 -5.50
C LYS A 80 7.31 7.20 -5.89
N ASP A 81 8.44 7.43 -6.55
CA ASP A 81 8.87 8.71 -7.12
C ASP A 81 9.02 8.60 -8.66
N PRO A 82 8.03 9.06 -9.43
CA PRO A 82 8.07 9.04 -10.89
C PRO A 82 9.23 9.82 -11.50
N ARG A 83 9.81 10.80 -10.78
CA ARG A 83 10.95 11.57 -11.26
C ARG A 83 12.21 10.71 -11.37
N LEU A 84 12.28 9.63 -10.60
CA LEU A 84 13.37 8.65 -10.63
C LEU A 84 13.11 7.47 -11.59
N ALA A 85 11.95 7.43 -12.26
CA ALA A 85 11.57 6.34 -13.18
C ALA A 85 12.56 6.11 -14.32
N ARG A 86 13.23 7.17 -14.81
CA ARG A 86 14.27 7.08 -15.86
C ARG A 86 15.70 7.01 -15.34
N LYS A 87 15.88 6.96 -14.01
CA LYS A 87 17.19 7.00 -13.36
C LYS A 87 17.45 5.68 -12.65
N GLN A 88 17.31 5.68 -11.32
CA GLN A 88 17.59 4.53 -10.46
C GLN A 88 16.36 3.62 -10.26
N GLY A 89 15.19 4.04 -10.76
CA GLY A 89 13.91 3.36 -10.60
C GLY A 89 12.98 4.14 -9.67
N MET A 90 11.67 4.07 -9.96
CA MET A 90 10.66 4.86 -9.26
C MET A 90 10.31 4.31 -7.88
N TYR A 91 10.60 3.03 -7.59
CA TYR A 91 10.22 2.41 -6.33
C TYR A 91 11.41 2.29 -5.38
N SER A 92 11.19 2.54 -4.10
CA SER A 92 12.17 2.22 -3.05
C SER A 92 11.53 1.78 -1.76
N VAL A 93 12.26 0.97 -0.99
CA VAL A 93 11.94 0.64 0.39
C VAL A 93 13.00 1.24 1.29
N ILE A 94 12.54 1.93 2.34
CA ILE A 94 13.36 2.66 3.30
C ILE A 94 13.09 2.08 4.69
N SER A 95 14.14 1.86 5.48
CA SER A 95 14.03 1.42 6.87
C SER A 95 13.63 2.57 7.81
N ALA A 96 13.29 2.21 9.06
CA ALA A 96 13.08 3.18 10.14
C ALA A 96 14.25 4.16 10.33
N THR A 97 15.49 3.72 10.07
CA THR A 97 16.70 4.55 10.17
C THR A 97 16.91 5.49 8.97
N GLY A 98 16.05 5.42 7.95
CA GLY A 98 16.20 6.20 6.72
C GLY A 98 17.11 5.56 5.67
N LEU A 99 17.63 4.36 5.91
CA LEU A 99 18.45 3.63 4.94
C LEU A 99 17.56 3.08 3.82
N ILE A 100 17.95 3.30 2.56
CA ILE A 100 17.30 2.67 1.40
C ILE A 100 17.74 1.19 1.36
N LEU A 101 16.83 0.29 1.70
CA LEU A 101 17.08 -1.16 1.66
C LEU A 101 17.15 -1.66 0.22
N ARG A 102 16.27 -1.13 -0.64
CA ARG A 102 16.23 -1.48 -2.06
C ARG A 102 15.58 -0.39 -2.88
N ARG A 103 16.04 -0.23 -4.13
CA ARG A 103 15.48 0.66 -5.14
C ARG A 103 15.44 -0.03 -6.49
N GLY A 104 14.42 0.24 -7.31
CA GLY A 104 14.32 -0.35 -8.64
C GLY A 104 13.10 0.11 -9.44
N HIS A 105 13.02 -0.38 -10.68
CA HIS A 105 11.93 -0.09 -11.63
C HIS A 105 10.71 -0.98 -11.40
N GLU A 106 10.91 -2.14 -10.78
CA GLU A 106 9.86 -3.15 -10.52
C GLU A 106 9.49 -3.17 -9.05
N LEU A 107 8.23 -2.86 -8.73
CA LEU A 107 7.73 -2.83 -7.35
C LEU A 107 7.94 -4.17 -6.64
N GLU A 108 7.60 -5.30 -7.29
CA GLU A 108 7.73 -6.64 -6.69
C GLU A 108 9.16 -6.92 -6.23
N ARG A 109 10.17 -6.59 -7.05
CA ARG A 109 11.57 -6.78 -6.69
C ARG A 109 11.98 -5.93 -5.50
N VAL A 110 11.45 -4.72 -5.38
CA VAL A 110 11.71 -3.83 -4.26
C VAL A 110 11.06 -4.37 -2.98
N LEU A 111 9.82 -4.86 -3.06
CA LEU A 111 9.10 -5.45 -1.93
C LEU A 111 9.79 -6.70 -1.35
N LEU A 112 10.52 -7.47 -2.15
CA LEU A 112 11.30 -8.63 -1.67
C LEU A 112 12.34 -8.27 -0.60
N ALA A 113 12.74 -7.00 -0.48
CA ALA A 113 13.68 -6.58 0.56
C ALA A 113 13.11 -6.68 1.99
N ILE A 114 11.79 -6.69 2.11
CA ILE A 114 11.06 -6.72 3.39
C ILE A 114 10.01 -7.84 3.43
N ALA A 115 9.94 -8.64 2.37
CA ALA A 115 9.11 -9.83 2.35
C ALA A 115 9.69 -10.91 3.26
N PRO A 116 8.85 -11.76 3.87
CA PRO A 116 9.34 -12.88 4.67
C PRO A 116 10.15 -13.80 3.76
N LYS A 117 11.23 -14.37 4.30
CA LYS A 117 12.03 -15.36 3.56
C LYS A 117 11.10 -16.50 3.16
N PRO A 118 11.12 -16.96 1.89
CA PRO A 118 10.35 -18.13 1.53
C PRO A 118 10.78 -19.28 2.44
N ALA A 119 9.82 -19.90 3.12
CA ALA A 119 10.06 -21.15 3.81
C ALA A 119 10.48 -22.16 2.73
N LEU A 120 11.76 -22.52 2.72
CA LEU A 120 12.24 -23.66 1.95
C LEU A 120 11.59 -24.89 2.58
N VAL A 121 10.60 -25.44 1.88
CA VAL A 121 10.02 -26.77 2.14
C VAL A 121 10.83 -27.81 1.40
#